data_AF-A0A3A3D6S4-F1
#
_entry.id   AF-A0A3A3D6S4-F1
#
_cell.length_a   1.000
_cell.length_b   1.000
_cell.length_c   1.000
_cell.angle_alpha   90.00
_cell.angle_beta   90.00
_cell.angle_gamma   90.00
#
_symmetry.space_group_name_H-M   'P 1'
#
loop_
_entity.id
_entity.type
_entity.pdbx_description
1 polymer ?
#
loop_
_entity_poly.entity_id
_entity_poly.type
_entity_poly.pdbx_seq_one_letter_code
_entity_poly.pdbx_strand_id
1 'polypeptide(L)'
;MKHITLFFSVLVMIGGCASWPEEGQGGWAEHYSQHKAAKGKKHLGDGDHIFEDDVGIVTNEFEHLVLKLDLLKAQGIRDCMPAQLLKAQIYENRIRRLIAASMWADAEHDLLIHYHGLNQLSGHFDTVRAMTNCADKPQSEQFAKVPTQVRSQITELLNSDNQFAFDDYQITPKYMGRVAQAADLIKQLADISILLVGHTDKIGSHDNNYELALKRAETVKHWLGVYGVQQQKVTTLTQGSLQPYSNTDNSDAERHSDRRVEAIILSLTEINDGKPVKAGSLVEWTKVIKATKE
;
A
#
# COMPACT_ATOMS: atom_id res chain seq x y z
N MET A 1 -58.44 -28.41 -54.11
CA MET A 1 -58.39 -27.60 -52.87
C MET A 1 -58.05 -28.46 -51.65
N LYS A 2 -56.88 -29.11 -51.60
CA LYS A 2 -56.40 -29.88 -50.41
C LYS A 2 -54.92 -29.69 -50.09
N HIS A 3 -54.15 -28.98 -50.93
CA HIS A 3 -52.71 -28.78 -50.74
C HIS A 3 -52.34 -27.38 -50.23
N ILE A 4 -53.28 -26.43 -50.17
CA ILE A 4 -53.02 -25.06 -49.71
C ILE A 4 -53.11 -24.96 -48.16
N THR A 5 -53.85 -25.84 -47.51
CA THR A 5 -54.00 -25.87 -46.04
C THR A 5 -52.82 -26.52 -45.33
N LEU A 6 -51.93 -27.23 -46.03
CA LEU A 6 -50.78 -27.91 -45.43
C LEU A 6 -49.51 -27.04 -45.39
N PHE A 7 -49.47 -25.95 -46.17
CA PHE A 7 -48.34 -25.02 -46.15
C PHE A 7 -48.45 -23.97 -45.03
N PHE A 8 -49.68 -23.67 -44.56
CA PHE A 8 -49.89 -22.70 -43.49
C PHE A 8 -49.62 -23.27 -42.09
N SER A 9 -49.67 -24.60 -41.93
CA SER A 9 -49.34 -25.26 -40.65
C SER A 9 -47.83 -25.47 -40.45
N VAL A 10 -47.02 -25.42 -41.50
CA VAL A 10 -45.56 -25.61 -41.42
C VAL A 10 -44.82 -24.30 -41.15
N LEU A 11 -45.39 -23.14 -41.54
CA LEU A 11 -44.72 -21.85 -41.34
C LEU A 11 -44.81 -21.30 -39.89
N VAL A 12 -45.68 -21.86 -39.05
CA VAL A 12 -45.84 -21.43 -37.64
C VAL A 12 -44.81 -22.10 -36.70
N MET A 13 -44.09 -23.13 -37.17
CA MET A 13 -43.17 -23.91 -36.32
C MET A 13 -41.69 -23.50 -36.40
N ILE A 14 -41.35 -22.40 -37.10
CA ILE A 14 -39.96 -21.89 -37.22
C ILE A 14 -39.77 -20.56 -36.46
N GLY A 15 -40.75 -20.16 -35.64
CA GLY A 15 -40.56 -19.10 -34.65
C GLY A 15 -39.71 -19.60 -33.49
N GLY A 16 -38.38 -19.68 -33.67
CA GLY A 16 -37.47 -19.95 -32.58
C GLY A 16 -37.57 -18.85 -31.52
N CYS A 17 -38.08 -19.19 -30.33
CA CYS A 17 -37.99 -18.33 -29.17
C CYS A 17 -36.52 -18.21 -28.77
N ALA A 18 -35.86 -17.12 -29.18
CA ALA A 18 -34.65 -16.68 -28.49
C ALA A 18 -35.08 -16.10 -27.14
N SER A 19 -35.07 -16.92 -26.07
CA SER A 19 -35.21 -16.41 -24.71
C SER A 19 -33.90 -15.72 -24.32
N TRP A 20 -33.90 -14.40 -24.34
CA TRP A 20 -32.86 -13.65 -23.65
C TRP A 20 -33.14 -13.73 -22.15
N PRO A 21 -32.18 -14.15 -21.32
CA PRO A 21 -32.36 -14.14 -19.88
C PRO A 21 -32.44 -12.68 -19.41
N GLU A 22 -33.24 -12.42 -18.36
CA GLU A 22 -33.19 -11.13 -17.68
C GLU A 22 -31.77 -10.86 -17.17
N GLU A 23 -31.38 -9.58 -17.17
CA GLU A 23 -30.09 -9.13 -16.69
C GLU A 23 -29.83 -9.71 -15.29
N GLY A 24 -28.76 -10.52 -15.15
CA GLY A 24 -28.30 -11.02 -13.86
C GLY A 24 -28.44 -12.52 -13.59
N GLN A 25 -28.91 -13.35 -14.53
CA GLN A 25 -28.93 -14.81 -14.36
C GLN A 25 -28.17 -15.55 -15.45
N GLY A 26 -26.84 -15.39 -15.44
CA GLY A 26 -25.91 -16.22 -16.22
C GLY A 26 -25.00 -17.04 -15.30
N GLY A 27 -25.28 -18.33 -15.17
CA GLY A 27 -24.29 -19.40 -14.95
C GLY A 27 -23.57 -19.50 -13.59
N TRP A 28 -24.03 -20.41 -12.72
CA TRP A 28 -23.30 -21.35 -11.84
C TRP A 28 -21.89 -21.06 -11.27
N ALA A 29 -21.45 -19.80 -11.16
CA ALA A 29 -20.16 -19.46 -10.58
C ALA A 29 -20.24 -18.38 -9.51
N GLU A 30 -21.36 -18.26 -8.79
CA GLU A 30 -21.47 -17.25 -7.73
C GLU A 30 -22.43 -17.75 -6.63
N HIS A 31 -22.10 -18.86 -5.97
CA HIS A 31 -22.74 -19.13 -4.68
C HIS A 31 -22.10 -18.20 -3.65
N TYR A 32 -22.47 -16.91 -3.68
CA TYR A 32 -22.17 -16.02 -2.56
C TYR A 32 -22.90 -16.61 -1.36
N SER A 33 -22.14 -17.20 -0.45
CA SER A 33 -22.66 -17.50 0.87
C SER A 33 -23.24 -16.18 1.38
N GLN A 34 -24.51 -16.19 1.79
CA GLN A 34 -25.08 -15.08 2.52
C GLN A 34 -24.29 -14.98 3.83
N HIS A 35 -23.23 -14.18 3.84
CA HIS A 35 -22.77 -13.60 5.08
C HIS A 35 -23.96 -12.82 5.59
N LYS A 36 -24.60 -13.36 6.63
CA LYS A 36 -25.66 -12.69 7.37
C LYS A 36 -25.14 -11.30 7.70
N ALA A 37 -25.67 -10.31 6.99
CA ALA A 37 -25.65 -8.93 7.44
C ALA A 37 -26.15 -8.97 8.88
N ALA A 38 -25.24 -8.78 9.83
CA ALA A 38 -25.57 -8.74 11.23
C ALA A 38 -26.50 -7.53 11.42
N LYS A 39 -27.81 -7.80 11.40
CA LYS A 39 -28.79 -6.92 12.02
C LYS A 39 -28.41 -6.82 13.49
N GLY A 40 -27.71 -5.74 13.81
CA GLY A 40 -27.32 -5.37 15.15
C GLY A 40 -27.48 -3.87 15.37
N LYS A 41 -28.67 -3.31 15.11
CA LYS A 41 -29.07 -2.15 15.91
C LYS A 41 -29.33 -2.64 17.32
N LYS A 42 -28.33 -2.52 18.18
CA LYS A 42 -28.48 -2.52 19.63
C LYS A 42 -27.71 -1.31 20.16
N HIS A 43 -28.40 -0.18 20.25
CA HIS A 43 -28.02 0.82 21.24
C HIS A 43 -28.18 0.16 22.61
N LEU A 44 -27.07 -0.10 23.32
CA LEU A 44 -26.94 -0.02 24.78
C LEU A 44 -25.52 -0.43 25.21
N GLY A 45 -24.80 0.52 25.83
CA GLY A 45 -23.83 0.24 26.89
C GLY A 45 -22.35 0.36 26.52
N ASP A 46 -21.75 1.48 26.93
CA ASP A 46 -20.36 1.67 27.40
C ASP A 46 -19.23 0.77 26.85
N GLY A 47 -18.27 1.42 26.17
CA GLY A 47 -16.89 0.93 26.05
C GLY A 47 -16.32 0.85 24.63
N ASP A 48 -15.40 1.78 24.33
CA ASP A 48 -14.37 1.73 23.27
C ASP A 48 -14.80 1.48 21.82
N HIS A 49 -15.28 2.54 21.17
CA HIS A 49 -14.95 2.79 19.77
C HIS A 49 -13.87 3.85 19.72
N ILE A 50 -12.59 3.44 19.67
CA ILE A 50 -11.46 4.37 19.71
C ILE A 50 -11.28 5.09 18.36
N PHE A 51 -11.88 4.65 17.25
CA PHE A 51 -11.81 5.37 15.98
C PHE A 51 -13.11 5.25 15.17
N GLU A 52 -13.72 6.40 14.90
CA GLU A 52 -14.90 6.60 14.06
C GLU A 52 -14.48 7.47 12.87
N ASP A 53 -13.66 6.93 11.97
CA ASP A 53 -13.17 7.68 10.81
C ASP A 53 -12.91 6.77 9.58
N ASP A 54 -13.97 6.05 9.16
CA ASP A 54 -13.98 5.22 7.93
C ASP A 54 -13.52 6.02 6.69
N VAL A 55 -13.71 7.34 6.70
CA VAL A 55 -13.30 8.26 5.63
C VAL A 55 -11.78 8.28 5.44
N GLY A 56 -11.01 8.34 6.53
CA GLY A 56 -9.56 8.42 6.49
C GLY A 56 -8.90 7.13 6.01
N ILE A 57 -9.51 5.98 6.31
CA ILE A 57 -9.02 4.66 5.90
C ILE A 57 -9.25 4.48 4.39
N VAL A 58 -10.48 4.69 3.91
CA VAL A 58 -10.83 4.52 2.49
C VAL A 58 -9.98 5.43 1.58
N THR A 59 -9.76 6.67 2.00
CA THR A 59 -8.96 7.62 1.21
C THR A 59 -7.48 7.23 1.14
N ASN A 60 -6.87 6.82 2.25
CA ASN A 60 -5.47 6.38 2.28
C ASN A 60 -5.24 5.08 1.48
N GLU A 61 -6.17 4.12 1.58
CA GLU A 61 -6.14 2.89 0.79
C GLU A 61 -6.30 3.19 -0.71
N PHE A 62 -7.17 4.13 -1.07
CA PHE A 62 -7.29 4.57 -2.46
C PHE A 62 -5.99 5.18 -2.99
N GLU A 63 -5.36 6.07 -2.23
CA GLU A 63 -4.05 6.64 -2.57
C GLU A 63 -2.99 5.56 -2.79
N HIS A 64 -2.99 4.51 -1.96
CA HIS A 64 -2.09 3.37 -2.12
C HIS A 64 -2.28 2.64 -3.45
N LEU A 65 -3.52 2.33 -3.82
CA LEU A 65 -3.81 1.61 -5.06
C LEU A 65 -3.49 2.46 -6.30
N VAL A 66 -3.72 3.77 -6.23
CA VAL A 66 -3.34 4.72 -7.30
C VAL A 66 -1.82 4.68 -7.52
N LEU A 67 -1.03 4.78 -6.43
CA LEU A 67 0.43 4.71 -6.51
C LEU A 67 0.91 3.39 -7.14
N LYS A 68 0.31 2.28 -6.74
CA LYS A 68 0.63 0.95 -7.30
C LYS A 68 0.35 0.88 -8.79
N LEU A 69 -0.77 1.43 -9.24
CA LEU A 69 -1.12 1.44 -10.66
C LEU A 69 -0.20 2.38 -11.46
N ASP A 70 0.15 3.55 -10.92
CA ASP A 70 1.09 4.50 -11.55
C ASP A 70 2.49 3.91 -11.69
N LEU A 71 2.90 3.14 -10.70
CA LEU A 71 4.14 2.40 -10.76
C LEU A 71 4.13 1.33 -11.85
N LEU A 72 3.06 0.55 -12.00
CA LEU A 72 2.93 -0.40 -13.12
C LEU A 72 2.99 0.34 -14.47
N LYS A 73 2.37 1.53 -14.59
CA LYS A 73 2.50 2.40 -15.77
C LYS A 73 3.95 2.79 -16.02
N ALA A 74 4.69 3.21 -14.99
CA ALA A 74 6.09 3.62 -15.09
C ALA A 74 7.01 2.47 -15.48
N GLN A 75 6.71 1.24 -15.04
CA GLN A 75 7.42 0.03 -15.44
C GLN A 75 7.13 -0.42 -16.88
N GLY A 76 6.24 0.27 -17.60
CA GLY A 76 5.95 -0.03 -19.00
C GLY A 76 4.84 -1.06 -19.22
N ILE A 77 3.96 -1.31 -18.24
CA ILE A 77 2.84 -2.26 -18.38
C ILE A 77 1.95 -1.96 -19.59
N ARG A 78 1.88 -0.69 -20.03
CA ARG A 78 1.12 -0.26 -21.22
C ARG A 78 1.59 -0.95 -22.49
N ASP A 79 2.89 -1.18 -22.63
CA ASP A 79 3.49 -1.80 -23.81
C ASP A 79 3.20 -3.31 -23.86
N CYS A 80 2.94 -3.93 -22.70
CA CYS A 80 2.74 -5.37 -22.57
C CYS A 80 1.28 -5.79 -22.46
N MET A 81 0.51 -5.08 -21.64
CA MET A 81 -0.84 -5.46 -21.25
C MET A 81 -1.79 -4.25 -21.25
N PRO A 82 -1.98 -3.56 -22.39
CA PRO A 82 -2.75 -2.32 -22.47
C PRO A 82 -4.22 -2.51 -22.06
N ALA A 83 -4.83 -3.66 -22.37
CA ALA A 83 -6.21 -3.96 -22.01
C ALA A 83 -6.41 -4.13 -20.49
N GLN A 84 -5.47 -4.81 -19.82
CA GLN A 84 -5.53 -4.99 -18.37
C GLN A 84 -5.26 -3.69 -17.62
N LEU A 85 -4.32 -2.88 -18.13
CA LEU A 85 -4.09 -1.52 -17.62
C LEU A 85 -5.35 -0.66 -17.74
N LEU A 86 -6.00 -0.65 -18.90
CA LEU A 86 -7.24 0.12 -19.11
C LEU A 86 -8.34 -0.35 -18.17
N LYS A 87 -8.50 -1.67 -17.97
CA LYS A 87 -9.45 -2.23 -17.00
C LYS A 87 -9.16 -1.67 -15.60
N ALA A 88 -7.92 -1.75 -15.12
CA ALA A 88 -7.53 -1.21 -13.82
C ALA A 88 -7.84 0.29 -13.69
N GLN A 89 -7.57 1.10 -14.72
CA GLN A 89 -7.89 2.53 -14.73
C GLN A 89 -9.40 2.82 -14.69
N ILE A 90 -10.23 2.00 -15.34
CA ILE A 90 -11.69 2.15 -15.28
C ILE A 90 -12.20 1.87 -13.86
N TYR A 91 -11.66 0.84 -13.20
CA TYR A 91 -11.99 0.54 -11.80
C TYR A 91 -11.55 1.67 -10.86
N GLU A 92 -10.33 2.20 -11.00
CA GLU A 92 -9.85 3.35 -10.22
C GLU A 92 -10.77 4.56 -10.38
N ASN A 93 -11.17 4.88 -11.63
CA ASN A 93 -12.09 5.99 -11.91
C ASN A 93 -13.47 5.78 -11.30
N ARG A 94 -13.95 4.54 -11.20
CA ARG A 94 -15.21 4.22 -10.50
C ARG A 94 -15.08 4.51 -9.00
N ILE A 95 -14.02 4.02 -8.35
CA ILE A 95 -13.76 4.25 -6.92
C ILE A 95 -13.63 5.74 -6.62
N ARG A 96 -12.91 6.47 -7.48
CA ARG A 96 -12.76 7.94 -7.38
C ARG A 96 -14.11 8.66 -7.35
N ARG A 97 -15.08 8.21 -8.15
CA ARG A 97 -16.45 8.78 -8.15
C ARG A 97 -17.23 8.44 -6.89
N LEU A 98 -17.07 7.22 -6.36
CA LEU A 98 -17.71 6.81 -5.10
C LEU A 98 -17.19 7.63 -3.92
N ILE A 99 -15.87 7.82 -3.84
CA ILE A 99 -15.23 8.67 -2.82
C ILE A 99 -15.73 10.12 -2.96
N ALA A 100 -15.76 10.67 -4.17
CA ALA A 100 -16.27 12.02 -4.41
C ALA A 100 -17.77 12.17 -4.04
N ALA A 101 -18.55 11.10 -4.17
CA ALA A 101 -19.96 11.03 -3.78
C ALA A 101 -20.17 10.68 -2.30
N SER A 102 -19.11 10.53 -1.50
CA SER A 102 -19.17 10.08 -0.10
C SER A 102 -19.87 8.73 0.11
N MET A 103 -19.79 7.84 -0.89
CA MET A 103 -20.31 6.47 -0.84
C MET A 103 -19.26 5.51 -0.26
N TRP A 104 -18.93 5.69 1.02
CA TRP A 104 -17.78 5.04 1.68
C TRP A 104 -17.84 3.51 1.70
N ALA A 105 -19.01 2.92 2.02
CA ALA A 105 -19.17 1.47 2.07
C ALA A 105 -18.98 0.80 0.70
N ASP A 106 -19.50 1.42 -0.36
CA ASP A 106 -19.30 0.93 -1.74
C ASP A 106 -17.84 1.12 -2.19
N ALA A 107 -17.23 2.25 -1.83
CA ALA A 107 -15.83 2.51 -2.11
C ALA A 107 -14.90 1.51 -1.42
N GLU A 108 -15.15 1.17 -0.15
CA GLU A 108 -14.38 0.18 0.61
C GLU A 108 -14.43 -1.20 -0.07
N HIS A 109 -15.62 -1.66 -0.47
CA HIS A 109 -15.78 -2.94 -1.15
C HIS A 109 -15.03 -2.96 -2.50
N ASP A 110 -15.18 -1.89 -3.29
CA ASP A 110 -14.50 -1.76 -4.57
C ASP A 110 -12.97 -1.66 -4.41
N LEU A 111 -12.49 -0.99 -3.35
CA LEU A 111 -11.06 -0.91 -3.02
C LEU A 111 -10.47 -2.29 -2.77
N LEU A 112 -11.15 -3.13 -1.97
CA LEU A 112 -10.70 -4.49 -1.70
C LEU A 112 -10.60 -5.31 -2.99
N ILE A 113 -11.62 -5.24 -3.85
CA ILE A 113 -11.61 -5.91 -5.18
C ILE A 113 -10.44 -5.38 -6.02
N HIS A 114 -10.25 -4.07 -6.05
CA HIS A 114 -9.21 -3.44 -6.84
C HIS A 114 -7.80 -3.83 -6.34
N TYR A 115 -7.60 -3.89 -5.03
CA TYR A 115 -6.35 -4.37 -4.40
C TYR A 115 -5.96 -5.77 -4.90
N HIS A 116 -6.90 -6.72 -4.85
CA HIS A 116 -6.66 -8.08 -5.35
C HIS A 116 -6.39 -8.09 -6.86
N GLY A 117 -7.16 -7.30 -7.63
CA GLY A 117 -6.95 -7.14 -9.07
C GLY A 117 -5.57 -6.60 -9.43
N LEU A 118 -5.07 -5.59 -8.71
CA LEU A 118 -3.74 -5.03 -8.93
C LEU A 118 -2.61 -5.99 -8.51
N ASN A 119 -2.81 -6.77 -7.44
CA ASN A 119 -1.85 -7.82 -7.05
C ASN A 119 -1.73 -8.90 -8.13
N GLN A 120 -2.86 -9.38 -8.64
CA GLN A 120 -2.87 -10.36 -9.73
C GLN A 120 -2.25 -9.78 -11.00
N LEU A 121 -2.57 -8.52 -11.34
CA LEU A 121 -2.02 -7.83 -12.50
C LEU A 121 -0.50 -7.68 -12.41
N SER A 122 0.02 -7.29 -11.23
CA SER A 122 1.46 -7.19 -10.98
C SER A 122 2.17 -8.53 -11.19
N GLY A 123 1.67 -9.61 -10.61
CA GLY A 123 2.29 -10.94 -10.78
C GLY A 123 2.21 -11.45 -12.22
N HIS A 124 1.11 -11.17 -12.92
CA HIS A 124 0.99 -11.51 -14.34
C HIS A 124 1.96 -10.69 -15.19
N PHE A 125 2.15 -9.40 -14.87
CA PHE A 125 3.12 -8.53 -15.55
C PHE A 125 4.55 -9.05 -15.38
N ASP A 126 4.94 -9.42 -14.16
CA ASP A 126 6.26 -10.00 -13.88
C ASP A 126 6.49 -11.29 -14.68
N THR A 127 5.47 -12.13 -14.78
CA THR A 127 5.53 -13.36 -15.58
C THR A 127 5.69 -13.07 -17.07
N VAL A 128 4.92 -12.12 -17.61
CA VAL A 128 5.01 -11.72 -19.02
C VAL A 128 6.40 -11.15 -19.33
N ARG A 129 6.94 -10.30 -18.45
CA ARG A 129 8.29 -9.73 -18.60
C ARG A 129 9.39 -10.79 -18.47
N ALA A 130 9.19 -11.83 -17.67
CA ALA A 130 10.15 -12.94 -17.58
C ALA A 130 10.13 -13.84 -18.83
N MET A 131 8.98 -13.99 -19.47
CA MET A 131 8.81 -14.87 -20.64
C MET A 131 9.01 -14.16 -21.98
N THR A 132 8.95 -12.84 -22.01
CA THR A 132 8.99 -12.02 -23.23
C THR A 132 9.88 -10.80 -23.02
N ASN A 133 10.42 -10.23 -24.09
CA ASN A 133 11.21 -9.00 -24.02
C ASN A 133 10.35 -7.74 -23.92
N CYS A 134 9.16 -7.87 -23.31
CA CYS A 134 8.21 -6.78 -23.24
C CYS A 134 8.58 -5.83 -22.09
N ALA A 135 8.46 -4.53 -22.34
CA ALA A 135 8.97 -3.47 -21.46
C ALA A 135 10.50 -3.48 -21.25
N ASP A 136 11.26 -4.24 -22.05
CA ASP A 136 12.72 -4.11 -22.17
C ASP A 136 13.07 -2.90 -23.03
N LYS A 137 12.71 -1.70 -22.58
CA LYS A 137 13.46 -0.51 -23.02
C LYS A 137 14.79 -0.54 -22.26
N PRO A 138 15.94 -0.29 -22.91
CA PRO A 138 17.20 -0.19 -22.19
C PRO A 138 17.03 0.86 -21.09
N GLN A 139 17.13 0.39 -19.84
CA GLN A 139 16.78 1.13 -18.63
C GLN A 139 17.73 2.32 -18.36
N SER A 140 18.55 2.74 -19.32
CA SER A 140 19.64 3.68 -19.10
C SER A 140 19.24 5.16 -19.19
N GLU A 141 18.07 5.53 -19.73
CA GLU A 141 17.74 6.97 -19.87
C GLU A 141 16.53 7.44 -19.08
N GLN A 142 15.60 6.55 -18.70
CA GLN A 142 14.43 6.92 -17.88
C GLN A 142 14.53 6.45 -16.43
N PHE A 143 15.29 5.39 -16.13
CA PHE A 143 15.58 4.98 -14.75
C PHE A 143 16.82 5.64 -14.16
N ALA A 144 17.52 6.52 -14.88
CA ALA A 144 18.58 7.32 -14.28
C ALA A 144 18.02 8.43 -13.35
N LYS A 145 16.74 8.81 -13.51
CA LYS A 145 16.07 9.81 -12.66
C LYS A 145 15.17 9.21 -11.56
N VAL A 146 14.89 7.91 -11.61
CA VAL A 146 13.91 7.23 -10.74
C VAL A 146 14.47 6.72 -9.38
N PRO A 147 15.77 6.49 -9.17
CA PRO A 147 16.30 6.12 -7.85
C PRO A 147 16.10 7.22 -6.81
N THR A 148 16.34 8.49 -7.19
CA THR A 148 16.24 9.62 -6.26
C THR A 148 14.79 9.98 -5.94
N GLN A 149 13.90 9.96 -6.94
CA GLN A 149 12.50 10.35 -6.75
C GLN A 149 11.68 9.26 -6.03
N VAL A 150 11.95 7.98 -6.29
CA VAL A 150 11.31 6.89 -5.53
C VAL A 150 11.86 6.86 -4.10
N ARG A 151 13.16 7.15 -3.90
CA ARG A 151 13.73 7.31 -2.54
C ARG A 151 13.04 8.42 -1.77
N SER A 152 12.86 9.61 -2.35
CA SER A 152 12.18 10.71 -1.66
C SER A 152 10.74 10.34 -1.30
N GLN A 153 10.03 9.61 -2.16
CA GLN A 153 8.67 9.13 -1.89
C GLN A 153 8.64 8.09 -0.75
N ILE A 154 9.56 7.12 -0.74
CA ILE A 154 9.64 6.14 0.36
C ILE A 154 9.94 6.86 1.68
N THR A 155 10.86 7.83 1.67
CA THR A 155 11.18 8.64 2.85
C THR A 155 9.95 9.39 3.35
N GLU A 156 9.21 10.04 2.45
CA GLU A 156 7.99 10.78 2.79
C GLU A 156 6.89 9.87 3.37
N LEU A 157 6.71 8.67 2.80
CA LEU A 157 5.72 7.70 3.28
C LEU A 157 6.08 7.16 4.67
N LEU A 158 7.35 6.81 4.90
CA LEU A 158 7.77 6.23 6.17
C LEU A 158 7.94 7.26 7.28
N ASN A 159 8.28 8.52 6.95
CA ASN A 159 8.48 9.60 7.91
C ASN A 159 7.24 10.49 8.09
N SER A 160 6.04 9.96 7.79
CA SER A 160 4.79 10.70 7.99
C SER A 160 4.48 10.95 9.47
N ASP A 161 3.73 12.00 9.77
CA ASP A 161 3.26 12.31 11.12
C ASP A 161 2.23 11.30 11.66
N ASN A 162 2.03 11.30 12.98
CA ASN A 162 1.03 10.49 13.69
C ASN A 162 1.17 8.97 13.51
N GLN A 163 2.39 8.49 13.74
CA GLN A 163 2.73 7.08 13.64
C GLN A 163 2.24 6.25 14.84
N PHE A 164 2.27 6.84 16.04
CA PHE A 164 1.97 6.16 17.30
C PHE A 164 1.14 7.03 18.25
N ALA A 165 0.30 6.38 19.06
CA ALA A 165 -0.38 7.01 20.18
C ALA A 165 0.58 7.27 21.36
N PHE A 166 0.10 7.98 22.39
CA PHE A 166 0.87 8.21 23.61
C PHE A 166 1.14 6.89 24.33
N ASP A 167 2.39 6.70 24.79
CA ASP A 167 2.88 5.48 25.46
C ASP A 167 2.58 4.14 24.72
N ASP A 168 2.38 4.20 23.40
CA ASP A 168 2.07 3.03 22.59
C ASP A 168 3.16 2.78 21.53
N TYR A 169 3.32 1.51 21.17
CA TYR A 169 4.18 1.02 20.08
C TYR A 169 3.39 0.39 18.93
N GLN A 170 2.06 0.35 19.03
CA GLN A 170 1.18 -0.03 17.92
C GLN A 170 1.06 1.12 16.92
N ILE A 171 1.17 0.80 15.64
CA ILE A 171 1.04 1.79 14.57
C ILE A 171 -0.43 2.18 14.36
N THR A 172 -0.67 3.45 14.04
CA THR A 172 -2.02 3.92 13.70
C THR A 172 -2.49 3.30 12.36
N PRO A 173 -3.81 3.11 12.15
CA PRO A 173 -4.33 2.62 10.87
C PRO A 173 -3.93 3.49 9.68
N LYS A 174 -3.88 4.81 9.88
CA LYS A 174 -3.41 5.77 8.87
C LYS A 174 -1.95 5.49 8.48
N TYR A 175 -1.08 5.27 9.47
CA TYR A 175 0.33 4.98 9.21
C TYR A 175 0.53 3.59 8.61
N MET A 176 -0.32 2.61 8.97
CA MET A 176 -0.30 1.26 8.39
C MET A 176 -0.44 1.28 6.86
N GLY A 177 -1.38 2.05 6.31
CA GLY A 177 -1.51 2.20 4.85
C GLY A 177 -0.31 2.91 4.20
N ARG A 178 0.37 3.82 4.91
CA ARG A 178 1.61 4.46 4.44
C ARG A 178 2.78 3.48 4.41
N VAL A 179 2.89 2.62 5.42
CA VAL A 179 3.88 1.53 5.47
C VAL A 179 3.63 0.51 4.34
N ALA A 180 2.37 0.19 4.04
CA ALA A 180 2.02 -0.68 2.91
C ALA A 180 2.44 -0.09 1.55
N GLN A 181 2.19 1.21 1.35
CA GLN A 181 2.65 1.96 0.17
C GLN A 181 4.17 1.91 0.03
N ALA A 182 4.89 2.23 1.11
CA ALA A 182 6.33 2.20 1.12
C ALA A 182 6.87 0.80 0.81
N ALA A 183 6.28 -0.25 1.39
CA ALA A 183 6.67 -1.63 1.15
C ALA A 183 6.55 -2.02 -0.33
N ASP A 184 5.47 -1.61 -1.01
CA ASP A 184 5.29 -1.85 -2.44
C ASP A 184 6.38 -1.18 -3.29
N LEU A 185 6.81 0.03 -2.93
CA LEU A 185 7.94 0.71 -3.59
C LEU A 185 9.27 0.01 -3.29
N ILE A 186 9.54 -0.35 -2.03
CA ILE A 186 10.78 -0.97 -1.58
C ILE A 186 11.02 -2.32 -2.27
N LYS A 187 9.96 -3.12 -2.48
CA LYS A 187 10.06 -4.44 -3.13
C LYS A 187 10.60 -4.38 -4.55
N GLN A 188 10.50 -3.25 -5.22
CA GLN A 188 10.98 -3.08 -6.60
C GLN A 188 12.44 -2.64 -6.67
N LEU A 189 13.01 -2.23 -5.54
CA LEU A 189 14.40 -1.82 -5.43
C LEU A 189 15.23 -3.00 -4.93
N ALA A 190 16.12 -3.49 -5.79
CA ALA A 190 17.03 -4.59 -5.43
C ALA A 190 18.02 -4.16 -4.34
N ASP A 191 18.60 -2.96 -4.47
CA ASP A 191 19.78 -2.49 -3.73
C ASP A 191 19.48 -1.39 -2.69
N ILE A 192 18.48 -1.64 -1.84
CA ILE A 192 18.07 -0.70 -0.78
C ILE A 192 18.25 -1.32 0.61
N SER A 193 18.85 -0.56 1.51
CA SER A 193 18.89 -0.84 2.95
C SER A 193 18.17 0.29 3.68
N ILE A 194 17.36 -0.05 4.68
CA ILE A 194 16.55 0.91 5.44
C ILE A 194 16.99 0.83 6.89
N LEU A 195 17.30 1.98 7.46
CA LEU A 195 17.54 2.14 8.88
C LEU A 195 16.32 2.80 9.52
N LEU A 196 15.69 2.12 10.47
CA LEU A 196 14.60 2.66 11.27
C LEU A 196 15.15 3.06 12.63
N VAL A 197 15.01 4.34 12.99
CA VAL A 197 15.42 4.88 14.28
C VAL A 197 14.18 5.27 15.09
N GLY A 198 13.96 4.62 16.22
CA GLY A 198 12.86 4.95 17.12
C GLY A 198 13.17 6.12 18.04
N HIS A 199 12.17 6.98 18.25
CA HIS A 199 12.19 8.11 19.17
C HIS A 199 10.97 8.10 20.11
N THR A 200 11.16 8.67 21.30
CA THR A 200 10.08 8.94 22.27
C THR A 200 10.07 10.40 22.69
N ASP A 201 9.01 10.83 23.37
CA ASP A 201 9.01 12.07 24.12
C ASP A 201 9.91 11.95 25.36
N LYS A 202 10.16 13.08 26.03
CA LYS A 202 11.03 13.17 27.22
C LYS A 202 10.37 12.72 28.51
N ILE A 203 9.08 12.37 28.46
CA ILE A 203 8.31 11.96 29.63
C ILE A 203 8.71 10.52 29.99
N GLY A 204 8.98 10.27 31.27
CA GLY A 204 9.34 8.94 31.76
C GLY A 204 10.84 8.72 31.98
N SER A 205 11.20 7.49 32.37
CA SER A 205 12.62 7.12 32.59
C SER A 205 13.32 6.88 31.25
N HIS A 206 14.63 7.14 31.22
CA HIS A 206 15.46 6.91 30.04
C HIS A 206 15.36 5.46 29.53
N ASP A 207 15.40 4.47 30.44
CA ASP A 207 15.39 3.06 30.07
C ASP A 207 14.03 2.63 29.48
N ASN A 208 12.92 3.12 30.05
CA ASN A 208 11.59 2.84 29.49
C ASN A 208 11.43 3.46 28.10
N ASN A 209 11.91 4.69 27.94
CA ASN A 209 11.88 5.40 26.66
C ASN A 209 12.76 4.73 25.61
N TYR A 210 13.91 4.22 26.00
CA TYR A 210 14.80 3.45 25.13
C TYR A 210 14.11 2.18 24.62
N GLU A 211 13.49 1.40 25.51
CA GLU A 211 12.74 0.19 25.15
C GLU A 211 11.52 0.49 24.28
N LEU A 212 10.76 1.54 24.61
CA LEU A 212 9.57 1.94 23.86
C LEU A 212 9.93 2.37 22.44
N ALA A 213 10.95 3.20 22.27
CA ALA A 213 11.46 3.58 20.95
C ALA A 213 11.93 2.36 20.14
N LEU A 214 12.63 1.41 20.78
CA LEU A 214 13.06 0.19 20.09
C LEU A 214 11.86 -0.64 19.62
N LYS A 215 10.87 -0.85 20.50
CA LYS A 215 9.63 -1.57 20.15
C LYS A 215 8.91 -0.91 18.99
N ARG A 216 8.82 0.43 18.95
CA ARG A 216 8.24 1.16 17.81
C ARG A 216 8.96 0.86 16.50
N ALA A 217 10.29 0.95 16.48
CA ALA A 217 11.08 0.65 15.29
C ALA A 217 10.91 -0.82 14.84
N GLU A 218 10.87 -1.75 15.80
CA GLU A 218 10.60 -3.16 15.55
C GLU A 218 9.19 -3.40 15.01
N THR A 219 8.17 -2.70 15.50
CA THR A 219 6.80 -2.78 14.98
C THR A 219 6.77 -2.35 13.51
N VAL A 220 7.40 -1.23 13.14
CA VAL A 220 7.44 -0.78 11.74
C VAL A 220 8.16 -1.81 10.86
N LYS A 221 9.28 -2.35 11.33
CA LYS A 221 10.00 -3.44 10.66
C LYS A 221 9.15 -4.70 10.49
N HIS A 222 8.36 -5.05 11.50
CA HIS A 222 7.44 -6.18 11.45
C HIS A 222 6.39 -5.97 10.36
N TRP A 223 5.73 -4.81 10.33
CA TRP A 223 4.73 -4.47 9.32
C TRP A 223 5.29 -4.42 7.90
N LEU A 224 6.47 -3.83 7.71
CA LEU A 224 7.18 -3.90 6.41
C LEU A 224 7.39 -5.35 5.97
N GLY A 225 7.72 -6.24 6.91
CA GLY A 225 7.82 -7.67 6.67
C GLY A 225 6.52 -8.34 6.29
N VAL A 226 5.44 -8.02 6.99
CA VAL A 226 4.07 -8.51 6.67
C VAL A 226 3.69 -8.13 5.24
N TYR A 227 4.08 -6.94 4.78
CA TYR A 227 3.86 -6.48 3.39
C TYR A 227 4.89 -7.01 2.38
N GLY A 228 5.79 -7.90 2.79
CA GLY A 228 6.70 -8.65 1.93
C GLY A 228 8.09 -8.03 1.75
N VAL A 229 8.49 -7.04 2.55
CA VAL A 229 9.88 -6.55 2.57
C VAL A 229 10.76 -7.57 3.30
N GLN A 230 11.90 -7.90 2.70
CA GLN A 230 12.87 -8.79 3.34
C GLN A 230 13.42 -8.16 4.62
N GLN A 231 13.27 -8.86 5.74
CA GLN A 231 13.73 -8.41 7.07
C GLN A 231 15.22 -8.04 7.13
N GLN A 232 16.03 -8.63 6.25
CA GLN A 232 17.46 -8.36 6.12
C GLN A 232 17.77 -6.97 5.55
N LYS A 233 16.84 -6.37 4.80
CA LYS A 233 16.97 -5.01 4.26
C LYS A 233 16.66 -3.93 5.30
N VAL A 234 16.12 -4.30 6.46
CA VAL A 234 15.65 -3.36 7.48
C VAL A 234 16.44 -3.55 8.77
N THR A 235 17.17 -2.51 9.18
CA THR A 235 17.88 -2.46 10.46
C THR A 235 17.14 -1.52 11.40
N THR A 236 17.01 -1.90 12.67
CA THR A 236 16.36 -1.08 13.71
C THR A 236 17.38 -0.57 14.70
N LEU A 237 17.28 0.70 15.07
CA LEU A 237 18.01 1.36 16.15
C LEU A 237 17.04 2.20 16.99
N THR A 238 17.50 2.63 18.15
CA THR A 238 16.73 3.49 19.05
C THR A 238 17.64 4.61 19.56
N GLN A 239 17.07 5.80 19.69
CA GLN A 239 17.69 6.94 20.36
C GLN A 239 16.93 7.32 21.64
N GLY A 240 15.87 6.58 21.99
CA GLY A 240 14.97 6.93 23.09
C GLY A 240 14.53 8.39 23.01
N SER A 241 14.70 9.13 24.11
CA SER A 241 14.42 10.56 24.21
C SER A 241 15.65 11.47 23.97
N LEU A 242 16.79 10.91 23.56
CA LEU A 242 18.07 11.65 23.44
C LEU A 242 18.09 12.64 22.27
N GLN A 243 17.23 12.44 21.27
CA GLN A 243 17.17 13.27 20.08
C GLN A 243 15.72 13.73 19.79
N PRO A 244 15.21 14.71 20.58
CA PRO A 244 13.93 15.33 20.31
C PRO A 244 14.00 16.12 18.99
N TYR A 245 12.91 16.11 18.24
CA TYR A 245 12.70 16.92 17.05
C TYR A 245 12.17 18.30 17.41
N SER A 246 11.32 18.40 18.43
CA SER A 246 10.89 19.70 18.94
C SER A 246 11.95 20.31 19.86
N ASN A 247 12.24 21.60 19.65
CA ASN A 247 13.15 22.37 20.52
C ASN A 247 12.51 22.66 21.90
N THR A 248 11.19 22.48 22.01
CA THR A 248 10.36 22.72 23.20
C THR A 248 9.51 21.49 23.52
N ASP A 249 9.14 21.33 24.79
CA ASP A 249 8.36 20.20 25.31
C ASP A 249 7.07 20.71 25.99
N ASN A 250 6.55 21.84 25.50
CA ASN A 250 5.54 22.62 26.23
C ASN A 250 4.10 22.27 25.84
N SER A 251 3.91 21.51 24.76
CA SER A 251 2.58 21.11 24.29
C SER A 251 2.51 19.63 23.89
N ASP A 252 1.32 19.04 24.03
CA ASP A 252 1.04 17.68 23.55
C ASP A 252 1.32 17.51 22.05
N ALA A 253 1.12 18.58 21.26
CA ALA A 253 1.36 18.60 19.83
C ALA A 253 2.85 18.52 19.49
N GLU A 254 3.70 19.25 20.20
CA GLU A 254 5.16 19.17 20.04
C GLU A 254 5.70 17.79 20.42
N ARG A 255 5.21 17.25 21.54
CA ARG A 255 5.54 15.88 21.99
C ARG A 255 5.09 14.81 21.02
N HIS A 256 4.01 15.05 20.27
CA HIS A 256 3.52 14.10 19.29
C HIS A 256 4.53 13.89 18.15
N SER A 257 5.21 14.94 17.71
CA SER A 257 6.27 14.88 16.70
C SER A 257 7.53 14.14 17.18
N ASP A 258 7.73 14.05 18.50
CA ASP A 258 8.81 13.27 19.10
C ASP A 258 8.51 11.77 19.17
N ARG A 259 7.22 11.38 19.14
CA ARG A 259 6.78 9.98 19.09
C ARG A 259 6.80 9.44 17.66
N ARG A 260 8.00 9.30 17.09
CA ARG A 260 8.19 8.88 15.69
C ARG A 260 9.22 7.77 15.54
N VAL A 261 9.13 7.08 14.42
CA VAL A 261 10.19 6.28 13.82
C VAL A 261 10.68 7.04 12.59
N GLU A 262 11.97 7.31 12.54
CA GLU A 262 12.64 7.92 11.41
C GLU A 262 13.24 6.81 10.53
N ALA A 263 12.79 6.74 9.29
CA ALA A 263 13.32 5.88 8.25
C ALA A 263 14.37 6.64 7.43
N ILE A 264 15.58 6.11 7.47
CA ILE A 264 16.72 6.57 6.69
C ILE A 264 16.99 5.52 5.61
N ILE A 265 16.81 5.92 4.36
CA ILE A 265 17.09 5.05 3.21
C ILE A 265 18.56 5.14 2.86
N LEU A 266 19.23 4.00 2.80
CA LEU A 266 20.62 3.82 2.42
C LEU A 266 20.67 3.10 1.07
N SER A 267 21.28 3.71 0.06
CA SER A 267 21.49 3.08 -1.24
C SER A 267 22.88 2.42 -1.29
N LEU A 268 22.97 1.16 -1.70
CA LEU A 268 24.26 0.48 -1.88
C LEU A 268 25.10 1.09 -3.02
N THR A 269 24.49 1.85 -3.93
CA THR A 269 25.21 2.53 -5.02
C THR A 269 26.04 3.73 -4.54
N GLU A 270 25.66 4.42 -3.47
CA GLU A 270 26.47 5.52 -2.87
C GLU A 270 27.71 4.98 -2.14
N ILE A 271 27.72 3.69 -1.78
CA ILE A 271 28.86 3.01 -1.14
C ILE A 271 29.90 2.55 -2.18
N ASN A 272 29.48 2.45 -3.45
CA ASN A 272 30.27 1.86 -4.54
C ASN A 272 30.98 2.89 -5.44
N ASP A 273 31.18 4.13 -5.00
CA ASP A 273 32.10 5.12 -5.61
C ASP A 273 33.59 4.70 -5.47
N GLY A 274 33.90 3.43 -5.73
CA GLY A 274 35.25 2.93 -5.99
C GLY A 274 35.94 2.16 -4.88
N LYS A 275 35.27 1.76 -3.78
CA LYS A 275 35.86 0.81 -2.82
C LYS A 275 34.88 -0.27 -2.37
N PRO A 276 35.28 -1.57 -2.43
CA PRO A 276 34.45 -2.66 -1.94
C PRO A 276 34.39 -2.59 -0.41
N VAL A 277 33.26 -2.15 0.14
CA VAL A 277 33.03 -2.19 1.59
C VAL A 277 32.46 -3.56 1.94
N LYS A 278 33.32 -4.44 2.47
CA LYS A 278 32.87 -5.60 3.26
C LYS A 278 31.96 -5.07 4.36
N ALA A 279 30.76 -5.65 4.51
CA ALA A 279 29.73 -5.26 5.47
C ALA A 279 30.33 -4.67 6.77
N GLY A 280 30.31 -3.33 6.85
CA GLY A 280 30.99 -2.56 7.87
C GLY A 280 30.30 -2.69 9.22
N SER A 281 31.12 -2.90 10.25
CA SER A 281 30.75 -2.90 11.67
C SER A 281 29.80 -1.74 12.04
N LEU A 282 28.91 -1.99 13.02
CA LEU A 282 27.92 -1.04 13.58
C LEU A 282 28.47 0.37 13.90
N VAL A 283 29.78 0.51 14.08
CA VAL A 283 30.47 1.79 14.36
C VAL A 283 30.32 2.79 13.20
N GLU A 284 30.26 2.32 11.96
CA GLU A 284 30.22 3.18 10.76
C GLU A 284 28.87 3.92 10.62
N TRP A 285 27.81 3.37 11.23
CA TRP A 285 26.43 3.88 11.17
C TRP A 285 26.24 5.19 11.94
N THR A 286 27.06 5.44 12.97
CA THR A 286 27.02 6.68 13.76
C THR A 286 27.43 7.93 12.98
N LYS A 287 28.17 7.78 11.87
CA LYS A 287 28.58 8.89 11.00
C LYS A 287 27.44 9.37 10.11
N VAL A 288 26.61 8.45 9.61
CA VAL A 288 25.47 8.76 8.74
C VAL A 288 24.42 9.58 9.50
N ILE A 289 24.14 9.22 10.76
CA ILE A 289 23.21 9.97 11.63
C ILE A 289 23.68 11.41 11.89
N LYS A 290 24.99 11.67 11.87
CA LYS A 290 25.55 13.01 12.11
C LYS A 290 25.64 13.86 10.84
N ALA A 291 25.69 13.25 9.66
CA ALA A 291 25.92 13.95 8.39
C ALA A 291 24.64 14.56 7.79
N THR A 292 23.44 14.11 8.17
CA THR A 292 22.15 14.66 7.70
C THR A 292 21.78 16.01 8.34
N LYS A 293 22.72 16.69 9.01
CA LYS A 293 22.46 17.90 9.82
C LYS A 293 23.20 19.16 9.34
N GLU A 294 23.67 19.19 8.09
CA GLU A 294 24.22 20.41 7.45
C GLU A 294 23.29 20.94 6.36
#